data_AF-A0A081KE33-F1
#
_entry.id   AF-A0A081KE33-F1
#
_cell.length_a   1.000
_cell.length_b   1.000
_cell.length_c   1.000
_cell.angle_alpha   90.00
_cell.angle_beta   90.00
_cell.angle_gamma   90.00
#
_symmetry.space_group_name_H-M   'P 1'
#
loop_
_entity.id
_entity.type
_entity.pdbx_description
1 polymer ?
#
loop_
_entity_poly.entity_id
_entity_poly.type
_entity_poly.pdbx_seq_one_letter_code
_entity_poly.pdbx_strand_id
1 'polypeptide(L)'
;MQIANVVKAAFLAVAAIWLAGCASKKEPTTAETQPPVVTIEEEVLVEVQPVLDPAVQAVIDSGKIDESPEEIQALLEKNTYFFPFDSSKLDDEAYKALDVHAAYLTSDLGYMKNIVIQGHTDERGTRTYNLALGERRANAVKDYLVAKGVAANRVEVISFGFEKPLDPEHNDTAWALNRRAVIVVE
;
A
#
# COMPACT_ATOMS: atom_id res chain seq x y z
N MET A 1 38.50 39.23 26.07
CA MET A 1 37.21 38.74 26.60
C MET A 1 36.96 37.39 25.92
N GLN A 2 37.33 36.22 26.45
CA GLN A 2 36.77 35.49 27.61
C GLN A 2 35.23 35.59 27.62
N ILE A 3 34.42 34.52 27.71
CA ILE A 3 34.45 33.40 28.67
C ILE A 3 33.71 32.17 28.06
N ALA A 4 34.20 30.97 28.41
CA ALA A 4 33.68 29.65 28.08
C ALA A 4 32.42 29.26 28.90
N ASN A 5 31.61 28.31 28.42
CA ASN A 5 30.72 27.51 29.29
C ASN A 5 30.73 26.04 28.85
N VAL A 6 31.17 25.19 29.78
CA VAL A 6 31.44 23.77 29.66
C VAL A 6 30.28 23.00 30.29
N VAL A 7 29.65 22.10 29.54
CA VAL A 7 28.60 21.20 30.04
C VAL A 7 29.25 20.00 30.72
N LYS A 8 28.93 19.79 32.00
CA LYS A 8 29.44 18.69 32.84
C LYS A 8 28.63 17.41 32.60
N ALA A 9 29.33 16.35 32.22
CA ALA A 9 28.84 14.98 32.25
C ALA A 9 28.96 14.40 33.67
N ALA A 10 27.95 13.62 34.09
CA ALA A 10 28.03 12.72 35.22
C ALA A 10 27.18 11.49 34.89
N PHE A 11 27.82 10.38 34.55
CA PHE A 11 27.19 9.06 34.49
C PHE A 11 28.08 8.02 35.17
N LEU A 12 27.40 7.21 35.98
CA LEU A 12 27.90 6.28 36.98
C LEU A 12 28.81 5.18 36.42
N ALA A 13 29.86 4.90 37.19
CA ALA A 13 30.67 3.69 37.11
C ALA A 13 30.05 2.57 37.97
N VAL A 14 29.89 1.37 37.41
CA VAL A 14 30.10 0.11 38.13
C VAL A 14 30.76 -0.88 37.17
N ALA A 15 31.90 -1.40 37.62
CA ALA A 15 32.78 -2.29 36.88
C ALA A 15 32.57 -3.75 37.32
N ALA A 16 32.92 -4.67 36.41
CA ALA A 16 33.74 -5.88 36.65
C ALA A 16 33.10 -7.07 37.43
N ILE A 17 33.39 -8.37 37.18
CA ILE A 17 34.31 -9.14 36.31
C ILE A 17 34.02 -10.66 36.56
N TRP A 18 34.03 -11.48 35.49
CA TRP A 18 34.51 -12.89 35.32
C TRP A 18 33.77 -14.05 36.05
N LEU A 19 33.65 -15.28 35.52
CA LEU A 19 34.66 -16.21 34.96
C LEU A 19 34.02 -17.26 34.00
N ALA A 20 34.78 -17.68 33.00
CA ALA A 20 34.55 -18.85 32.15
C ALA A 20 35.10 -20.15 32.78
N GLY A 21 34.53 -21.31 32.45
CA GLY A 21 35.12 -22.63 32.75
C GLY A 21 34.32 -23.83 32.19
N CYS A 22 34.95 -24.61 31.30
CA CYS A 22 34.46 -25.89 30.73
C CYS A 22 35.30 -27.08 31.25
N ALA A 23 34.71 -28.26 31.48
CA ALA A 23 35.32 -29.62 31.41
C ALA A 23 34.23 -30.68 31.80
N SER A 24 33.84 -31.71 31.05
CA SER A 24 34.49 -32.90 30.42
C SER A 24 34.48 -34.20 31.27
N LYS A 25 33.54 -35.12 30.93
CA LYS A 25 33.71 -36.58 30.61
C LYS A 25 33.53 -37.74 31.64
N LYS A 26 32.54 -38.60 31.31
CA LYS A 26 32.32 -40.09 31.38
C LYS A 26 31.98 -40.91 32.67
N GLU A 27 30.74 -41.48 32.64
CA GLU A 27 30.27 -42.91 32.72
C GLU A 27 30.82 -43.91 33.78
N PRO A 28 29.97 -44.82 34.37
CA PRO A 28 29.64 -46.12 33.71
C PRO A 28 28.23 -46.77 33.97
N THR A 29 27.72 -47.45 32.93
CA THR A 29 27.26 -48.88 32.83
C THR A 29 26.05 -49.43 33.62
N THR A 30 24.96 -49.65 32.84
CA THR A 30 24.14 -50.88 32.64
C THR A 30 23.27 -51.46 33.77
N ALA A 31 21.93 -51.48 33.56
CA ALA A 31 21.15 -52.68 33.20
C ALA A 31 19.62 -52.39 33.09
N GLU A 32 19.09 -52.60 31.88
CA GLU A 32 17.79 -53.17 31.47
C GLU A 32 16.50 -52.89 32.28
N THR A 33 15.44 -52.38 31.63
CA THR A 33 14.28 -53.16 31.12
C THR A 33 13.09 -52.22 30.78
N GLN A 34 12.43 -52.50 29.65
CA GLN A 34 11.17 -51.96 29.09
C GLN A 34 11.30 -50.75 28.13
N PRO A 35 10.99 -50.90 26.83
CA PRO A 35 10.71 -49.74 25.99
C PRO A 35 9.34 -49.17 26.38
N PRO A 36 9.23 -47.89 26.78
CA PRO A 36 7.93 -47.24 26.83
C PRO A 36 7.44 -47.04 25.39
N VAL A 37 6.16 -47.34 25.17
CA VAL A 37 5.43 -47.02 23.94
C VAL A 37 5.54 -45.52 23.72
N VAL A 38 6.34 -45.12 22.75
CA VAL A 38 6.41 -43.74 22.26
C VAL A 38 5.10 -43.50 21.52
N THR A 39 4.16 -42.85 22.19
CA THR A 39 3.05 -42.20 21.52
C THR A 39 3.67 -41.05 20.75
N ILE A 40 3.74 -41.19 19.43
CA ILE A 40 4.12 -40.09 18.55
C ILE A 40 2.95 -39.12 18.63
N GLU A 41 3.08 -38.08 19.43
CA GLU A 41 2.25 -36.90 19.29
C GLU A 41 2.58 -36.33 17.91
N GLU A 42 1.66 -36.54 16.97
CA GLU A 42 1.69 -35.92 15.66
C GLU A 42 1.61 -34.41 15.90
N GLU A 43 2.76 -33.76 15.89
CA GLU A 43 2.85 -32.31 15.86
C GLU A 43 2.22 -31.88 14.54
N VAL A 44 0.91 -31.59 14.59
CA VAL A 44 0.16 -31.03 13.47
C VAL A 44 0.82 -29.69 13.18
N LEU A 45 1.69 -29.70 12.16
CA LEU A 45 2.28 -28.52 11.58
C LEU A 45 1.12 -27.73 10.98
N VAL A 46 0.54 -26.82 11.77
CA VAL A 46 -0.46 -25.87 11.27
C VAL A 46 0.32 -24.94 10.35
N GLU A 47 0.33 -25.27 9.06
CA GLU A 47 0.78 -24.37 8.01
C GLU A 47 -0.11 -23.13 8.09
N VAL A 48 0.41 -22.08 8.74
CA VAL A 48 -0.26 -20.79 8.85
C VAL A 48 -0.28 -20.20 7.44
N GLN A 49 -1.32 -20.55 6.67
CA GLN A 49 -1.55 -19.92 5.39
C GLN A 49 -1.66 -18.42 5.63
N PRO A 50 -0.92 -17.57 4.90
CA PRO A 50 -1.05 -16.13 5.05
C PRO A 50 -2.51 -15.77 4.77
N VAL A 51 -3.18 -15.15 5.75
CA VAL A 51 -4.55 -14.67 5.58
C VAL A 51 -4.48 -13.51 4.59
N LEU A 52 -4.92 -13.76 3.37
CA LEU A 52 -4.95 -12.77 2.29
C LEU A 52 -6.00 -11.69 2.59
N ASP A 53 -5.73 -10.44 2.17
CA ASP A 53 -6.71 -9.36 2.29
C ASP A 53 -8.02 -9.72 1.55
N PRO A 54 -9.21 -9.53 2.16
CA PRO A 54 -10.48 -9.87 1.53
C PRO A 54 -10.70 -9.19 0.16
N ALA A 55 -10.21 -7.97 -0.04
CA ALA A 55 -10.30 -7.28 -1.32
C ALA A 55 -9.47 -7.97 -2.40
N VAL A 56 -8.27 -8.44 -2.06
CA VAL A 56 -7.42 -9.23 -2.97
C VAL A 56 -8.10 -10.54 -3.31
N GLN A 57 -8.64 -11.25 -2.32
CA GLN A 57 -9.38 -12.50 -2.56
C GLN A 57 -10.57 -12.27 -3.49
N ALA A 58 -11.33 -11.20 -3.30
CA ALA A 58 -12.46 -10.85 -4.16
C ALA A 58 -12.06 -10.54 -5.61
N VAL A 59 -10.87 -9.94 -5.82
CA VAL A 59 -10.32 -9.76 -7.17
C VAL A 59 -9.93 -11.11 -7.79
N ILE A 60 -9.27 -11.98 -7.04
CA ILE A 60 -8.90 -13.33 -7.50
C ILE A 60 -10.15 -14.14 -7.89
N ASP A 61 -11.16 -14.14 -7.02
CA ASP A 61 -12.43 -14.84 -7.23
C ASP A 61 -13.19 -14.34 -8.45
N SER A 62 -12.94 -13.09 -8.88
CA SER A 62 -13.54 -12.54 -10.10
C SER A 62 -13.05 -13.24 -11.39
N GLY A 63 -11.87 -13.86 -11.36
CA GLY A 63 -11.24 -14.52 -12.52
C GLY A 63 -10.88 -13.57 -13.67
N LYS A 64 -10.91 -12.24 -13.47
CA LYS A 64 -10.64 -11.23 -14.51
C LYS A 64 -9.17 -10.81 -14.59
N ILE A 65 -8.39 -11.06 -13.55
CA ILE A 65 -7.02 -10.58 -13.38
C ILE A 65 -6.10 -11.79 -13.21
N ASP A 66 -5.05 -11.88 -14.03
CA ASP A 66 -4.05 -12.95 -14.02
C ASP A 66 -2.72 -12.38 -13.49
N GLU A 67 -2.71 -12.01 -12.21
CA GLU A 67 -1.58 -11.42 -11.50
C GLU A 67 -1.41 -12.11 -10.14
N SER A 68 -0.22 -12.04 -9.55
CA SER A 68 0.00 -12.64 -8.22
C SER A 68 -0.80 -11.88 -7.14
N PRO A 69 -1.13 -12.53 -6.01
CA PRO A 69 -1.81 -11.86 -4.90
C PRO A 69 -1.08 -10.61 -4.39
N GLU A 70 0.25 -10.63 -4.37
CA GLU A 70 1.08 -9.49 -3.96
C GLU A 70 0.99 -8.33 -4.97
N GLU A 71 0.98 -8.63 -6.28
CA GLU A 71 0.81 -7.62 -7.31
C GLU A 71 -0.60 -7.00 -7.26
N ILE A 72 -1.65 -7.82 -7.07
CA ILE A 72 -3.03 -7.35 -6.91
C ILE A 72 -3.14 -6.40 -5.72
N GLN A 73 -2.55 -6.77 -4.57
CA GLN A 73 -2.51 -5.91 -3.39
C GLN A 73 -1.85 -4.56 -3.72
N ALA A 74 -0.67 -4.59 -4.35
CA ALA A 74 0.05 -3.36 -4.72
C ALA A 74 -0.75 -2.48 -5.71
N LEU A 75 -1.50 -3.08 -6.64
CA LEU A 75 -2.33 -2.37 -7.60
C LEU A 75 -3.60 -1.78 -6.97
N LEU A 76 -4.20 -2.47 -5.99
CA LEU A 76 -5.31 -1.94 -5.20
C LEU A 76 -4.88 -0.74 -4.35
N GLU A 77 -3.66 -0.75 -3.82
CA GLU A 77 -3.13 0.38 -3.05
C GLU A 77 -2.86 1.63 -3.92
N LYS A 78 -2.67 1.45 -5.24
CA LYS A 78 -2.52 2.55 -6.21
C LYS A 78 -3.87 3.21 -6.52
N ASN A 79 -4.28 4.12 -5.64
CA ASN A 79 -5.48 4.93 -5.79
C ASN A 79 -5.23 6.31 -6.46
N THR A 80 -3.99 6.63 -6.79
CA THR A 80 -3.57 7.91 -7.36
C THR A 80 -2.96 7.71 -8.74
N TYR A 81 -3.47 8.42 -9.74
CA TYR A 81 -3.05 8.33 -11.14
C TYR A 81 -2.47 9.66 -11.60
N PHE A 82 -1.24 9.65 -12.09
CA PHE A 82 -0.53 10.85 -12.51
C PHE A 82 -0.72 11.14 -13.99
N PHE A 83 -0.57 12.40 -14.38
CA PHE A 83 -0.78 12.85 -15.74
C PHE A 83 0.38 13.68 -16.28
N PRO A 84 0.68 13.58 -17.59
CA PRO A 84 1.57 14.51 -18.26
C PRO A 84 1.07 15.95 -18.18
N PHE A 85 1.97 16.89 -18.46
CA PHE A 85 1.61 18.29 -18.60
C PHE A 85 0.51 18.46 -19.66
N ASP A 86 -0.47 19.30 -19.34
CA ASP A 86 -1.60 19.65 -20.21
C ASP A 86 -2.38 18.46 -20.80
N SER A 87 -2.44 17.35 -20.05
CA SER A 87 -3.03 16.10 -20.52
C SER A 87 -3.97 15.48 -19.48
N SER A 88 -4.95 14.74 -19.98
CA SER A 88 -5.81 13.80 -19.23
C SER A 88 -5.65 12.36 -19.72
N LYS A 89 -4.54 12.05 -20.40
CA LYS A 89 -4.21 10.71 -20.87
C LYS A 89 -3.65 9.86 -19.73
N LEU A 90 -4.27 8.71 -19.48
CA LEU A 90 -3.77 7.66 -18.60
C LEU A 90 -2.66 6.87 -19.29
N ASP A 91 -1.67 6.43 -18.51
CA ASP A 91 -0.60 5.54 -18.95
C ASP A 91 -0.95 4.06 -18.68
N ASP A 92 -0.06 3.16 -19.13
CA ASP A 92 -0.29 1.71 -19.06
C ASP A 92 -0.32 1.20 -17.61
N GLU A 93 0.45 1.82 -16.71
CA GLU A 93 0.45 1.48 -15.28
C GLU A 93 -0.89 1.86 -14.63
N ALA A 94 -1.44 3.04 -14.96
CA ALA A 94 -2.75 3.44 -14.53
C ALA A 94 -3.84 2.48 -15.04
N TYR A 95 -3.79 2.06 -16.30
CA TYR A 95 -4.74 1.08 -16.83
C TYR A 95 -4.67 -0.26 -16.11
N LYS A 96 -3.46 -0.77 -15.83
CA LYS A 96 -3.26 -2.01 -15.07
C LYS A 96 -3.89 -1.93 -13.68
N ALA A 97 -3.63 -0.84 -12.95
CA ALA A 97 -4.24 -0.64 -11.64
C ALA A 97 -5.77 -0.51 -11.75
N LEU A 98 -6.27 0.26 -12.72
CA LEU A 98 -7.71 0.45 -12.90
C LEU A 98 -8.47 -0.82 -13.27
N ASP A 99 -7.83 -1.78 -13.95
CA ASP A 99 -8.39 -3.10 -14.20
C ASP A 99 -8.63 -3.85 -12.89
N VAL A 100 -7.67 -3.81 -11.97
CA VAL A 100 -7.80 -4.40 -10.63
C VAL A 100 -8.88 -3.69 -9.82
N HIS A 101 -8.92 -2.35 -9.83
CA HIS A 101 -9.97 -1.58 -9.17
C HIS A 101 -11.36 -1.91 -9.72
N ALA A 102 -11.51 -2.04 -11.04
CA ALA A 102 -12.78 -2.41 -11.65
C ALA A 102 -13.19 -3.84 -11.28
N ALA A 103 -12.25 -4.79 -11.25
CA ALA A 103 -12.51 -6.15 -10.79
C ALA A 103 -13.02 -6.15 -9.34
N TYR A 104 -12.35 -5.41 -8.45
CA TYR A 104 -12.79 -5.25 -7.06
C TYR A 104 -14.18 -4.59 -6.96
N LEU A 105 -14.40 -3.45 -7.61
CA LEU A 105 -15.66 -2.68 -7.56
C LEU A 105 -16.85 -3.39 -8.21
N THR A 106 -16.59 -4.45 -8.97
CA THR A 106 -17.62 -5.33 -9.56
C THR A 106 -17.73 -6.69 -8.86
N SER A 107 -16.91 -6.94 -7.84
CA SER A 107 -16.98 -8.15 -7.00
C SER A 107 -18.08 -8.06 -5.94
N ASP A 108 -18.40 -9.18 -5.31
CA ASP A 108 -19.39 -9.27 -4.23
C ASP A 108 -19.03 -8.42 -3.00
N LEU A 109 -17.75 -8.07 -2.80
CA LEU A 109 -17.34 -7.16 -1.71
C LEU A 109 -17.39 -5.68 -2.13
N GLY A 110 -17.10 -5.38 -3.40
CA GLY A 110 -16.99 -4.01 -3.89
C GLY A 110 -18.24 -3.45 -4.56
N TYR A 111 -19.23 -4.28 -4.94
CA TYR A 111 -20.39 -3.81 -5.73
C TYR A 111 -21.29 -2.80 -5.00
N MET A 112 -21.24 -2.74 -3.67
CA MET A 112 -21.98 -1.76 -2.87
C MET A 112 -21.18 -0.50 -2.54
N LYS A 113 -19.90 -0.44 -2.90
CA LYS A 113 -19.06 0.73 -2.63
C LYS A 113 -19.34 1.83 -3.65
N ASN A 114 -19.51 3.05 -3.14
CA ASN A 114 -19.46 4.27 -3.93
C ASN A 114 -18.03 4.83 -3.89
N ILE A 115 -17.66 5.52 -4.95
CA ILE A 115 -16.35 6.17 -5.05
C ILE A 115 -16.50 7.60 -5.56
N VAL A 116 -15.60 8.44 -5.08
CA VAL A 116 -15.39 9.80 -5.57
C VAL A 116 -14.03 9.87 -6.26
N ILE A 117 -13.99 10.39 -7.47
CA ILE A 117 -12.76 10.63 -8.22
C ILE A 117 -12.44 12.11 -8.18
N GLN A 118 -11.33 12.45 -7.54
CA GLN A 118 -10.87 13.82 -7.33
C GLN A 118 -9.79 14.17 -8.34
N GLY A 119 -10.08 15.14 -9.21
CA GLY A 119 -9.16 15.60 -10.25
C GLY A 119 -8.38 16.85 -9.84
N HIS A 120 -7.06 16.80 -9.98
CA HIS A 120 -6.13 17.86 -9.59
C HIS A 120 -5.22 18.30 -10.75
N THR A 121 -4.70 19.52 -10.64
CA THR A 121 -3.72 20.10 -11.58
C THR A 121 -2.56 20.74 -10.84
N ASP A 122 -1.49 21.03 -11.59
CA ASP A 122 -0.50 22.01 -11.12
C ASP A 122 -1.06 23.44 -11.25
N GLU A 123 -0.34 24.40 -10.68
CA GLU A 123 -0.78 25.78 -10.51
C GLU A 123 -0.76 26.64 -11.79
N ARG A 124 -0.19 26.12 -12.89
CA ARG A 124 0.03 26.91 -14.10
C ARG A 124 -1.26 27.07 -14.89
N GLY A 125 -1.53 28.27 -15.39
CA GLY A 125 -2.73 28.59 -16.17
C GLY A 125 -3.86 29.20 -15.34
N THR A 126 -5.04 29.37 -15.95
CA THR A 126 -6.16 30.02 -15.28
C THR A 126 -6.91 29.05 -14.36
N ARG A 127 -7.58 29.58 -13.32
CA ARG A 127 -8.43 28.78 -12.42
C ARG A 127 -9.49 27.97 -13.18
N THR A 128 -10.23 28.62 -14.08
CA THR A 128 -11.28 27.97 -14.88
C THR A 128 -10.71 26.86 -15.76
N TYR A 129 -9.54 27.10 -16.38
CA TYR A 129 -8.86 26.07 -17.17
C TYR A 129 -8.50 24.85 -16.32
N ASN A 130 -7.92 25.07 -15.16
CA ASN A 130 -7.49 24.00 -14.27
C ASN A 130 -8.65 23.22 -13.65
N LEU A 131 -9.78 23.87 -13.35
CA LEU A 131 -11.01 23.16 -12.97
C LEU A 131 -11.50 22.26 -14.11
N ALA A 132 -11.54 22.77 -15.34
CA ALA A 132 -11.96 21.95 -16.49
C ALA A 132 -10.96 20.81 -16.78
N LEU A 133 -9.65 21.02 -16.64
CA LEU A 133 -8.64 19.99 -16.85
C LEU A 133 -8.67 18.92 -15.75
N GLY A 134 -8.82 19.33 -14.48
CA GLY A 134 -8.99 18.40 -13.37
C GLY A 134 -10.25 17.54 -13.55
N GLU A 135 -11.36 18.13 -13.99
CA GLU A 135 -12.59 17.39 -14.32
C GLU A 135 -12.35 16.38 -15.44
N ARG A 136 -11.66 16.75 -16.52
CA ARG A 136 -11.29 15.81 -17.61
C ARG A 136 -10.45 14.65 -17.11
N ARG A 137 -9.51 14.87 -16.18
CA ARG A 137 -8.68 13.81 -15.59
C ARG A 137 -9.51 12.84 -14.75
N ALA A 138 -10.38 13.35 -13.90
CA ALA A 138 -11.27 12.52 -13.11
C ALA A 138 -12.26 11.74 -13.99
N ASN A 139 -12.79 12.38 -15.04
CA ASN A 139 -13.64 11.69 -16.02
C ASN A 139 -12.88 10.61 -16.79
N ALA A 140 -11.61 10.79 -17.16
CA ALA A 140 -10.83 9.73 -17.81
C ALA A 140 -10.76 8.45 -16.98
N VAL A 141 -10.59 8.59 -15.66
CA VAL A 141 -10.61 7.46 -14.72
C VAL A 141 -12.02 6.86 -14.61
N LYS A 142 -13.05 7.70 -14.43
CA LYS A 142 -14.45 7.28 -14.35
C LYS A 142 -14.86 6.50 -15.60
N ASP A 143 -14.62 7.06 -16.78
CA ASP A 143 -15.03 6.51 -18.06
C ASP A 143 -14.39 5.13 -18.28
N TYR A 144 -13.13 4.96 -17.87
CA TYR A 144 -12.47 3.66 -17.90
C TYR A 144 -13.12 2.65 -16.96
N LEU A 145 -13.36 3.00 -15.70
CA LEU A 145 -14.02 2.12 -14.73
C LEU A 145 -15.44 1.73 -15.18
N VAL A 146 -16.19 2.68 -15.73
CA VAL A 146 -17.53 2.43 -16.28
C VAL A 146 -17.47 1.51 -17.48
N ALA A 147 -16.50 1.70 -18.39
CA ALA A 147 -16.28 0.80 -19.52
C ALA A 147 -15.92 -0.64 -19.06
N LYS A 148 -15.33 -0.79 -17.88
CA LYS A 148 -15.03 -2.08 -17.24
C LYS A 148 -16.18 -2.65 -16.41
N GLY A 149 -17.34 -1.99 -16.39
CA GLY A 149 -18.58 -2.49 -15.80
C GLY A 149 -18.93 -1.91 -14.42
N VAL A 150 -18.17 -0.94 -13.90
CA VAL A 150 -18.57 -0.21 -12.68
C VAL A 150 -19.80 0.64 -13.01
N ALA A 151 -20.83 0.59 -12.17
CA ALA A 151 -22.07 1.33 -12.43
C ALA A 151 -21.83 2.85 -12.31
N ALA A 152 -22.16 3.62 -13.35
CA ALA A 152 -21.82 5.04 -13.43
C ALA A 152 -22.43 5.90 -12.31
N ASN A 153 -23.56 5.48 -11.73
CA ASN A 153 -24.21 6.15 -10.61
C ASN A 153 -23.48 5.95 -9.27
N ARG A 154 -22.51 5.03 -9.20
CA ARG A 154 -21.63 4.82 -8.03
C ARG A 154 -20.32 5.63 -8.10
N VAL A 155 -20.10 6.35 -9.19
CA VAL A 155 -18.86 7.09 -9.45
C VAL A 155 -19.14 8.58 -9.57
N GLU A 156 -18.83 9.30 -8.50
CA GLU A 156 -18.86 10.76 -8.47
C GLU A 156 -17.52 11.34 -8.96
N VAL A 157 -17.57 12.51 -9.59
CA VAL A 157 -16.40 13.25 -10.06
C VAL A 157 -16.39 14.63 -9.42
N ILE A 158 -15.25 14.99 -8.83
CA ILE A 158 -15.00 16.31 -8.27
C ILE A 158 -13.69 16.84 -8.88
N SER A 159 -13.68 18.11 -9.30
CA SER A 159 -12.43 18.78 -9.65
C SER A 159 -12.04 19.83 -8.63
N PHE A 160 -10.81 19.76 -8.16
CA PHE A 160 -10.20 20.79 -7.32
C PHE A 160 -9.31 21.75 -8.12
N GLY A 161 -9.06 21.49 -9.41
CA GLY A 161 -8.01 22.19 -10.16
C GLY A 161 -6.69 22.18 -9.37
N PHE A 162 -6.11 23.35 -9.17
CA PHE A 162 -4.88 23.52 -8.39
C PHE A 162 -5.12 23.85 -6.90
N GLU A 163 -6.37 23.92 -6.44
CA GLU A 163 -6.69 24.46 -5.10
C GLU A 163 -6.32 23.51 -3.95
N LYS A 164 -6.03 22.24 -4.27
CA LYS A 164 -5.65 21.18 -3.33
C LYS A 164 -4.35 20.50 -3.80
N PRO A 165 -3.20 21.20 -3.75
CA PRO A 165 -1.92 20.61 -4.14
C PRO A 165 -1.55 19.48 -3.17
N LEU A 166 -0.92 18.42 -3.70
CA LEU A 166 -0.25 17.40 -2.89
C LEU A 166 1.09 17.96 -2.39
N ASP A 167 1.81 18.65 -3.26
CA ASP A 167 3.06 19.34 -2.97
C ASP A 167 2.89 20.84 -3.26
N PRO A 168 2.96 21.74 -2.27
CA PRO A 168 2.75 23.17 -2.47
C PRO A 168 3.96 23.88 -3.09
N GLU A 169 5.09 23.20 -3.35
CA GLU A 169 6.26 23.82 -3.95
C GLU A 169 6.03 24.24 -5.43
N HIS A 170 6.84 25.20 -5.88
CA HIS A 170 6.71 25.84 -7.20
C HIS A 170 7.82 25.37 -8.15
N ASN A 171 7.94 24.04 -8.34
CA ASN A 171 8.96 23.43 -9.19
C ASN A 171 8.40 22.25 -10.00
N ASP A 172 9.17 21.78 -10.98
CA ASP A 172 8.74 20.72 -11.91
C ASP A 172 8.36 19.41 -11.19
N THR A 173 9.04 19.07 -10.10
CA THR A 173 8.77 17.88 -9.29
C THR A 173 7.40 17.99 -8.62
N ALA A 174 7.13 19.09 -7.91
CA ALA A 174 5.86 19.36 -7.26
C ALA A 174 4.71 19.43 -8.28
N TRP A 175 4.93 20.08 -9.42
CA TRP A 175 3.95 20.13 -10.49
C TRP A 175 3.62 18.73 -11.02
N ALA A 176 4.61 17.84 -11.14
CA ALA A 176 4.36 16.46 -11.54
C ALA A 176 3.48 15.70 -10.54
N LEU A 177 3.74 15.85 -9.24
CA LEU A 177 2.94 15.25 -8.17
C LEU A 177 1.51 15.81 -8.12
N ASN A 178 1.34 17.09 -8.46
CA ASN A 178 0.03 17.76 -8.42
C ASN A 178 -0.88 17.40 -9.60
N ARG A 179 -0.33 17.02 -10.75
CA ARG A 179 -1.10 16.55 -11.91
C ARG A 179 -1.59 15.12 -11.69
N ARG A 180 -2.68 14.96 -10.95
CA ARG A 180 -3.20 13.64 -10.57
C ARG A 180 -4.73 13.55 -10.56
N ALA A 181 -5.23 12.33 -10.53
CA ALA A 181 -6.58 11.98 -10.12
C ALA A 181 -6.51 10.96 -8.97
N VAL A 182 -7.38 11.07 -7.98
CA VAL A 182 -7.39 10.19 -6.80
C VAL A 182 -8.76 9.53 -6.65
N ILE A 183 -8.79 8.21 -6.53
CA ILE A 183 -10.00 7.48 -6.15
C ILE A 183 -10.10 7.46 -4.61
N VAL A 184 -11.26 7.86 -4.11
CA VAL A 184 -11.62 7.80 -2.69
C VAL A 184 -12.87 6.95 -2.54
N VAL A 185 -12.80 5.93 -1.69
CA VAL A 185 -13.97 5.10 -1.35
C VAL A 185 -14.77 5.80 -0.25
N GLU A 186 -16.10 5.82 -0.40
CA GLU A 186 -17.03 6.34 0.62
C GLU A 186 -17.41 5.31 1.71
#